data_AF-A0A972ZRI4-F1
#
_entry.id   AF-A0A972ZRI4-F1
#
_cell.length_a   1.000
_cell.length_b   1.000
_cell.length_c   1.000
_cell.angle_alpha   90.00
_cell.angle_beta   90.00
_cell.angle_gamma   90.00
#
_symmetry.space_group_name_H-M   'P 1'
#
loop_
_entity.id
_entity.type
_entity.pdbx_description
1 polymer ?
#
loop_
_entity_poly.entity_id
_entity_poly.type
_entity_poly.pdbx_seq_one_letter_code
_entity_poly.pdbx_strand_id
1 'polypeptide(L)'
;MDQKKKSLFVRVIKNKYFIALLLFVVWLLFFDEYSIIAQSKSRKQLRNLTEQQQYYKERIESDLQKLEELNSGIEQLEKYAREQYNMSKPDEDLFIIVEE
;
A
#
# COMPACT_ATOMS: atom_id res chain seq x y z
N MET A 1 -35.87 24.08 36.05
CA MET A 1 -34.75 23.11 36.14
C MET A 1 -33.49 23.55 35.39
N ASP A 2 -33.60 24.51 34.46
CA ASP A 2 -32.55 24.87 33.51
C ASP A 2 -31.49 25.86 34.06
N GLN A 3 -31.90 26.79 34.93
CA GLN A 3 -31.01 27.80 35.53
C GLN A 3 -29.94 27.20 36.46
N LYS A 4 -30.27 26.12 37.20
CA LYS A 4 -29.31 25.44 38.07
C LYS A 4 -28.19 24.77 37.28
N LYS A 5 -28.49 24.17 36.11
CA LYS A 5 -27.49 23.53 35.24
C LYS A 5 -26.50 24.55 34.68
N LYS A 6 -26.96 25.74 34.25
CA LYS A 6 -26.08 26.85 33.83
C LYS A 6 -25.11 27.28 34.94
N SER A 7 -25.58 27.40 36.18
CA SER A 7 -24.72 27.80 37.31
C SER A 7 -23.63 26.77 37.65
N LEU A 8 -23.97 25.47 37.55
CA LEU A 8 -23.03 24.39 37.77
C LEU A 8 -21.99 24.32 36.64
N PHE A 9 -22.42 24.50 35.39
CA PHE A 9 -21.54 24.53 34.23
C PHE A 9 -20.51 25.67 34.30
N VAL A 10 -20.95 26.88 34.68
CA VAL A 10 -20.04 28.03 34.88
C VAL A 10 -19.05 27.79 36.02
N ARG A 11 -19.45 27.10 37.09
CA ARG A 11 -18.58 26.78 38.22
C ARG A 11 -17.55 25.70 37.87
N VAL A 12 -17.92 24.72 37.05
CA VAL A 12 -17.01 23.68 36.54
C VAL A 12 -15.98 24.29 35.59
N ILE A 13 -16.39 25.16 34.67
CA ILE A 13 -15.48 25.81 33.70
C ILE A 13 -14.54 26.82 34.38
N LYS A 14 -14.98 27.51 35.43
CA LYS A 14 -14.10 28.42 36.22
C LYS A 14 -13.15 27.70 37.16
N ASN A 15 -13.25 26.37 37.32
CA ASN A 15 -12.34 25.63 38.17
C ASN A 15 -10.97 25.47 37.47
N LYS A 16 -9.92 26.03 38.07
CA LYS A 16 -8.54 25.92 37.57
C LYS A 16 -8.09 24.47 37.32
N TYR A 17 -8.59 23.51 38.10
CA TYR A 17 -8.29 22.09 37.92
C TYR A 17 -8.98 21.51 36.69
N PHE A 18 -10.18 21.97 36.34
CA PHE A 18 -10.89 21.53 35.13
C PHE A 18 -10.21 22.08 33.87
N ILE A 19 -9.76 23.34 33.90
CA ILE A 19 -8.99 23.93 32.80
C ILE A 19 -7.66 23.20 32.61
N ALA A 20 -6.93 22.92 33.71
CA ALA A 20 -5.68 22.15 33.64
C ALA A 20 -5.91 20.74 33.09
N LEU A 21 -6.97 20.04 33.54
CA LEU A 21 -7.35 18.73 33.02
C LEU A 21 -7.70 18.81 31.52
N LEU A 22 -8.46 19.83 31.10
CA LEU A 22 -8.85 20.00 29.71
C LEU A 22 -7.63 20.26 28.82
N LEU A 23 -6.71 21.12 29.25
CA LEU A 23 -5.45 21.35 28.55
C LEU A 23 -4.59 20.08 28.49
N PHE A 24 -4.57 19.30 29.58
CA PHE A 24 -3.85 18.02 29.62
C PHE A 24 -4.47 16.97 28.67
N VAL A 25 -5.79 16.88 28.62
CA VAL A 25 -6.50 15.98 27.68
C VAL A 25 -6.28 16.43 26.24
N VAL A 26 -6.38 17.73 25.95
CA VAL A 26 -6.05 18.27 24.62
C VAL A 26 -4.58 17.99 24.28
N TRP A 27 -3.65 18.13 25.23
CA TRP A 27 -2.26 17.78 25.02
C TRP A 27 -2.08 16.30 24.66
N LEU A 28 -2.68 15.39 25.42
CA LEU A 28 -2.63 13.96 25.14
C LEU A 28 -3.29 13.58 23.80
N LEU A 29 -4.33 14.30 23.37
CA LEU A 29 -5.01 13.99 22.11
C LEU A 29 -4.26 14.52 20.87
N PHE A 30 -3.62 15.67 20.98
CA PHE A 30 -3.01 16.36 19.83
C PHE A 30 -1.48 16.26 19.76
N PHE A 31 -0.78 16.19 20.90
CA PHE A 31 0.68 16.23 20.97
C PHE A 31 1.32 14.89 21.37
N ASP A 32 0.54 13.91 21.83
CA ASP A 32 1.06 12.58 22.19
C ASP A 32 1.29 11.68 20.97
N GLU A 33 2.24 10.75 21.11
CA GLU A 33 2.71 9.84 20.06
C GLU A 33 1.62 8.86 19.59
N TYR A 34 0.57 8.66 20.40
CA TYR A 34 -0.67 7.95 20.06
C TYR A 34 -1.62 8.72 19.14
N SER A 35 -1.12 9.72 18.40
CA SER A 35 -1.91 10.42 17.40
C SER A 35 -2.57 9.42 16.42
N ILE A 36 -3.85 9.63 16.17
CA ILE A 36 -4.64 8.85 15.19
C ILE A 36 -3.95 8.86 13.81
N ILE A 37 -3.17 9.91 13.53
CA ILE A 37 -2.37 10.10 12.32
C ILE A 37 -1.25 9.06 12.24
N ALA A 38 -0.47 8.87 13.31
CA ALA A 38 0.60 7.88 13.35
C ALA A 38 0.03 6.47 13.13
N GLN A 39 -1.07 6.14 13.79
CA GLN A 39 -1.69 4.82 13.64
C GLN A 39 -2.28 4.61 12.22
N SER A 40 -2.84 5.65 11.61
CA SER A 40 -3.29 5.60 10.20
C SER A 40 -2.12 5.38 9.24
N LYS A 41 -0.99 6.05 9.45
CA LYS A 41 0.22 5.88 8.65
C LYS A 41 0.75 4.45 8.75
N SER A 42 0.86 3.89 9.95
CA SER A 42 1.30 2.51 10.16
C SER A 42 0.35 1.50 9.50
N ARG A 43 -0.97 1.70 9.58
CA ARG A 43 -1.95 0.85 8.88
C ARG A 43 -1.83 0.93 7.36
N LYS A 44 -1.58 2.11 6.80
CA LYS A 44 -1.34 2.29 5.36
C LYS A 44 -0.05 1.59 4.92
N GLN A 45 1.02 1.72 5.71
CA GLN A 45 2.29 1.04 5.45
C GLN A 45 2.12 -0.48 5.49
N LEU A 46 1.41 -1.00 6.50
CA LEU A 46 1.11 -2.43 6.59
C LEU A 46 0.36 -2.92 5.36
N ARG A 47 -0.71 -2.23 4.95
CA ARG A 47 -1.47 -2.59 3.76
C ARG A 47 -0.60 -2.60 2.50
N ASN A 48 0.21 -1.57 2.30
CA ASN A 48 1.11 -1.48 1.16
C ASN A 48 2.13 -2.64 1.13
N LEU A 49 2.69 -2.99 2.29
CA LEU A 49 3.60 -4.15 2.40
C LEU A 49 2.89 -5.47 2.10
N THR A 50 1.64 -5.65 2.55
CA THR A 50 0.84 -6.84 2.22
C THR A 50 0.53 -6.90 0.73
N GLU A 51 0.14 -5.79 0.11
CA GLU A 51 -0.12 -5.71 -1.33
C GLU A 51 1.14 -6.03 -2.14
N GLN A 52 2.29 -5.47 -1.77
CA GLN A 52 3.57 -5.79 -2.40
C GLN A 52 3.95 -7.26 -2.22
N GLN A 53 3.75 -7.81 -1.03
CA GLN A 53 4.02 -9.23 -0.77
C GLN A 53 3.19 -10.12 -1.69
N GLN A 54 1.89 -9.83 -1.83
CA GLN A 54 1.01 -10.59 -2.71
C GLN A 54 1.43 -10.46 -4.17
N TYR A 55 1.70 -9.24 -4.63
CA TYR A 55 2.17 -8.97 -5.98
C TYR A 55 3.44 -9.76 -6.32
N TYR A 56 4.45 -9.76 -5.43
CA TYR A 56 5.69 -10.48 -5.70
C TYR A 56 5.51 -12.00 -5.65
N LYS A 57 4.61 -12.54 -4.83
CA LYS A 57 4.30 -13.98 -4.83
C LYS A 57 3.70 -14.41 -6.17
N GLU A 58 2.71 -13.68 -6.67
CA GLU A 58 2.09 -13.93 -7.98
C GLU A 58 3.11 -13.79 -9.10
N ARG A 59 3.99 -12.78 -9.00
CA ARG A 59 5.05 -12.58 -10.00
C ARG A 59 6.06 -13.72 -10.01
N ILE A 60 6.48 -14.20 -8.84
CA ILE A 60 7.39 -15.33 -8.72
C ILE A 60 6.76 -16.58 -9.32
N GLU A 61 5.49 -16.85 -9.05
CA GLU A 61 4.79 -18.00 -9.62
C GLU A 61 4.74 -17.93 -11.16
N SER A 62 4.37 -16.78 -11.71
CA SER A 62 4.36 -16.57 -13.17
C SER A 62 5.75 -16.69 -13.79
N ASP A 63 6.78 -16.14 -13.14
CA ASP A 63 8.14 -16.17 -13.67
C ASP A 63 8.76 -17.58 -13.56
N LEU A 64 8.38 -18.37 -12.54
CA LEU A 64 8.75 -19.79 -12.45
C LEU A 64 8.10 -20.61 -13.58
N GLN A 65 6.82 -20.38 -13.89
CA GLN A 65 6.17 -21.04 -15.03
C GLN A 65 6.87 -20.72 -16.35
N LYS A 66 7.21 -19.45 -16.58
CA LYS A 66 7.99 -19.06 -17.78
C LYS A 66 9.36 -19.71 -17.79
N LEU A 67 10.05 -19.79 -16.66
CA LEU A 67 11.33 -20.47 -16.57
C LEU A 67 11.21 -21.96 -16.91
N GLU A 68 10.15 -22.62 -16.47
CA GLU A 68 9.89 -24.01 -16.83
C GLU A 68 9.65 -24.16 -18.33
N GLU A 69 8.83 -23.28 -18.93
CA GLU A 69 8.62 -23.25 -20.38
C GLU A 69 9.93 -23.05 -21.15
N LEU A 70 10.80 -22.13 -20.71
CA LEU A 70 12.11 -21.90 -21.31
C LEU A 70 13.06 -23.10 -21.19
N ASN A 71 12.96 -23.84 -20.09
CA ASN A 71 13.81 -25.02 -19.84
C ASN A 71 13.22 -26.32 -20.40
N SER A 72 11.98 -26.30 -20.90
CA SER A 72 11.29 -27.50 -21.40
C SER A 72 11.84 -28.02 -22.74
N GLY A 73 12.65 -27.22 -23.45
CA GLY A 73 13.34 -27.65 -24.66
C GLY A 73 13.80 -26.50 -25.55
N ILE A 74 14.63 -26.84 -26.55
CA ILE A 74 15.16 -25.88 -27.54
C ILE A 74 14.03 -25.23 -28.35
N GLU A 75 12.98 -25.99 -28.66
CA GLU A 75 11.83 -25.51 -29.45
C GLU A 75 11.05 -24.42 -28.70
N GLN A 76 10.79 -24.60 -27.41
CA GLN A 76 10.08 -23.63 -26.58
C GLN A 76 10.92 -22.38 -26.35
N LEU A 77 12.23 -22.55 -26.18
CA LEU A 77 13.18 -21.44 -26.10
C LEU A 77 13.23 -20.63 -27.40
N GLU A 78 13.29 -21.29 -28.57
CA GLU A 78 13.27 -20.64 -29.88
C GLU A 78 11.95 -19.89 -30.10
N LYS A 79 10.82 -20.52 -29.76
CA LYS A 79 9.49 -19.88 -29.83
C LYS A 79 9.46 -18.60 -28.98
N TYR A 80 9.92 -18.67 -27.72
CA TYR A 80 9.97 -17.51 -26.84
C TYR A 80 10.88 -16.40 -27.39
N ALA A 81 12.06 -16.74 -27.90
CA ALA A 81 12.98 -15.77 -28.51
C ALA A 81 12.38 -15.08 -29.74
N ARG A 82 11.65 -15.83 -30.58
CA ARG A 82 10.94 -15.30 -31.75
C ARG A 82 9.79 -14.38 -31.36
N GLU A 83 8.94 -14.79 -30.42
CA GLU A 83 7.73 -14.05 -30.05
C GLU A 83 8.01 -12.81 -29.18
N GLN A 84 8.95 -12.92 -28.22
CA GLN A 84 9.20 -11.83 -27.26
C GLN A 84 10.28 -10.86 -27.71
N TYR A 85 11.28 -11.35 -28.46
CA TYR A 85 12.45 -10.56 -28.86
C TYR A 85 12.58 -10.40 -30.37
N ASN A 86 11.63 -10.92 -31.16
CA ASN A 86 11.66 -10.86 -32.62
C ASN A 86 12.98 -11.39 -33.20
N MET A 87 13.56 -12.41 -32.55
CA MET A 87 14.82 -13.01 -33.02
C MET A 87 14.58 -13.84 -34.29
N SER A 88 15.48 -13.72 -35.27
CA SER A 88 15.53 -14.56 -36.48
C SER A 88 16.93 -15.12 -36.67
N LYS A 89 17.07 -16.18 -37.48
CA LYS A 89 18.39 -16.68 -37.87
C LYS A 89 19.01 -15.78 -38.95
N PRO A 90 20.35 -15.82 -39.14
CA PRO A 90 21.01 -14.99 -40.16
C PRO A 90 20.53 -15.23 -41.60
N ASP A 91 19.94 -16.38 -41.86
CA ASP A 91 19.38 -16.80 -43.15
C ASP A 91 17.84 -16.63 -43.25
N GLU A 92 17.22 -15.94 -42.29
CA GLU A 92 15.77 -15.73 -42.22
C GLU A 92 15.40 -14.24 -42.21
N ASP A 93 14.42 -13.86 -43.04
CA ASP A 93 13.81 -12.53 -43.05
C ASP A 93 12.59 -12.47 -42.12
N LEU A 94 12.55 -11.48 -41.21
CA LEU A 94 11.44 -11.25 -40.28
C LEU A 94 10.45 -10.21 -40.84
N PHE A 95 9.16 -10.56 -40.93
CA PHE A 95 8.09 -9.65 -41.32
C PHE A 95 7.16 -9.35 -40.13
N ILE A 96 6.98 -8.08 -39.78
CA ILE A 96 6.03 -7.63 -38.75
C ILE A 96 4.86 -6.93 -39.45
N ILE A 97 3.67 -7.49 -39.31
CA ILE A 97 2.44 -6.93 -39.90
C ILE A 97 1.80 -6.02 -38.86
N VAL A 98 1.65 -4.74 -39.20
CA VAL A 98 0.96 -3.75 -38.37
C VAL A 98 -0.38 -3.46 -39.06
N GLU A 99 -1.49 -3.66 -38.35
CA GLU A 99 -2.80 -3.22 -38.83
C GLU A 99 -2.86 -1.67 -38.74
N GLU A 100 -3.19 -1.01 -39.85
CA GLU A 100 -3.40 0.45 -39.93
C GLU A 100 -4.70 0.91 -39.25
#